data_AF-A0A7D9EUH6-F1
#
_entry.id   AF-A0A7D9EUH6-F1
#
_cell.length_a   1.000
_cell.length_b   1.000
_cell.length_c   1.000
_cell.angle_alpha   90.00
_cell.angle_beta   90.00
_cell.angle_gamma   90.00
#
_symmetry.space_group_name_H-M   'P 1'
#
loop_
_entity.id
_entity.type
_entity.pdbx_description
1 polymer ?
#
loop_
_entity_poly.entity_id
_entity_poly.type
_entity_poly.pdbx_seq_one_letter_code
_entity_poly.pdbx_strand_id
1 'polypeptide(L)'
;MGDGKPVQHSHEVLEIAVNQFGPINNRQLALIDKNRDLFITAVQRFGSAPRRAKLGTMVTSMSWNDSSNMLAAFQDGVFTVWCYPEAVLVDQDSLNETLITKDSSDFGKNPHIASFLGNVCSMRRADGSLCSTVISPYPMMLHKYTTESKWPDAVRLCRFVKDKTLWACLATMAAYGKELNTAEIAYAAIDEADKVQYINHVKEIPTKEGRNAAMALFCQQIQEAEVILLQAGLIFRAIQMHIDLFNWDRALELAVKHKTHVDTVIAYRNKHLNSCGKKEDNKRFLQFAQGVEINWENINAKIDMEMQKEASRPGAKPYLT
;
A
#
# COMPACT_ATOMS: atom_id res chain seq x y z
N MET A 1 11.18 -19.58 4.11
CA MET A 1 10.03 -20.32 4.66
C MET A 1 9.33 -19.38 5.62
N GLY A 2 8.02 -19.14 5.45
CA GLY A 2 7.28 -18.24 6.35
C GLY A 2 7.18 -18.84 7.76
N ASP A 3 6.88 -17.99 8.76
CA ASP A 3 6.84 -18.30 10.20
C ASP A 3 5.97 -19.50 10.63
N GLY A 4 5.26 -20.18 9.72
CA GLY A 4 4.43 -21.36 10.00
C GLY A 4 3.22 -21.11 10.91
N LYS A 5 3.00 -19.86 11.33
CA LYS A 5 1.89 -19.49 12.21
C LYS A 5 0.57 -19.47 11.44
N PRO A 6 -0.50 -20.08 11.97
CA PRO A 6 -1.81 -20.09 11.32
C PRO A 6 -2.39 -18.67 11.25
N VAL A 7 -3.09 -18.36 10.15
CA VAL A 7 -3.86 -17.12 10.02
C VAL A 7 -5.14 -17.27 10.85
N GLN A 8 -5.17 -16.65 12.04
CA GLN A 8 -6.34 -16.70 12.94
C GLN A 8 -7.36 -15.63 12.56
N HIS A 9 -8.61 -16.03 12.23
CA HIS A 9 -9.71 -15.10 11.99
C HIS A 9 -10.68 -15.09 13.18
N SER A 10 -11.27 -13.92 13.50
CA SER A 10 -12.15 -13.75 14.66
C SER A 10 -13.53 -14.38 14.45
N HIS A 11 -13.99 -14.44 13.20
CA HIS A 11 -15.27 -15.02 12.83
C HIS A 11 -15.07 -16.36 12.13
N GLU A 12 -16.16 -17.12 12.00
CA GLU A 12 -16.20 -18.32 11.18
C GLU A 12 -15.99 -17.94 9.71
N VAL A 13 -15.18 -18.74 9.00
CA VAL A 13 -14.83 -18.52 7.60
C VAL A 13 -15.73 -19.38 6.72
N LEU A 14 -16.40 -18.77 5.74
CA LEU A 14 -17.28 -19.46 4.79
C LEU A 14 -16.51 -19.99 3.58
N GLU A 15 -15.64 -19.15 3.01
CA GLU A 15 -14.92 -19.45 1.78
C GLU A 15 -13.50 -18.91 1.84
N ILE A 16 -12.54 -19.64 1.27
CA ILE A 16 -11.14 -19.21 1.11
C ILE A 16 -10.70 -19.45 -0.33
N ALA A 17 -9.93 -18.50 -0.88
CA ALA A 17 -9.38 -18.63 -2.22
C ALA A 17 -7.99 -17.98 -2.28
N VAL A 18 -7.03 -18.64 -2.93
CA VAL A 18 -5.66 -18.14 -3.08
C VAL A 18 -5.42 -17.76 -4.54
N ASN A 19 -4.76 -16.63 -4.78
CA ASN A 19 -4.39 -16.23 -6.14
C ASN A 19 -3.41 -17.25 -6.77
N GLN A 20 -3.55 -17.49 -8.06
CA GLN A 20 -2.76 -18.51 -8.76
C GLN A 20 -1.60 -17.91 -9.58
N PHE A 21 -1.60 -16.60 -9.81
CA PHE A 21 -0.60 -15.89 -10.59
C PHE A 21 0.52 -15.26 -9.73
N GLY A 22 1.72 -15.15 -10.28
CA GLY A 22 2.87 -14.47 -9.66
C GLY A 22 3.77 -15.33 -8.75
N PRO A 23 4.89 -14.76 -8.26
CA PRO A 23 5.84 -15.45 -7.40
C PRO A 23 5.25 -15.74 -6.01
N ILE A 24 5.81 -16.72 -5.31
CA ILE A 24 5.31 -17.18 -4.00
C ILE A 24 5.22 -16.06 -2.94
N ASN A 25 6.08 -15.04 -3.05
CA ASN A 25 6.12 -13.90 -2.14
C ASN A 25 4.89 -12.98 -2.30
N ASN A 26 4.27 -12.98 -3.48
CA ASN A 26 3.08 -12.16 -3.78
C ASN A 26 1.79 -12.99 -3.71
N ARG A 27 1.84 -14.17 -3.07
CA ARG A 27 0.66 -14.99 -2.85
C ARG A 27 -0.26 -14.29 -1.86
N GLN A 28 -1.52 -14.18 -2.25
CA GLN A 28 -2.59 -13.53 -1.52
C GLN A 28 -3.71 -14.53 -1.26
N LEU A 29 -4.22 -14.50 -0.04
CA LEU A 29 -5.37 -15.25 0.42
C LEU A 29 -6.54 -14.28 0.53
N ALA A 30 -7.60 -14.57 -0.22
CA ALA A 30 -8.91 -13.99 -0.02
C ALA A 30 -9.73 -14.91 0.89
N LEU A 31 -10.50 -14.33 1.81
CA LEU A 31 -11.37 -15.04 2.73
C LEU A 31 -12.70 -14.31 2.86
N ILE A 32 -13.81 -15.06 2.85
CA ILE A 32 -15.14 -14.55 3.15
C ILE A 32 -15.54 -15.07 4.53
N ASP A 33 -15.88 -14.17 5.43
CA ASP A 33 -16.36 -14.54 6.77
C ASP A 33 -17.87 -14.76 6.82
N LYS A 34 -18.38 -15.21 7.97
CA LYS A 34 -19.81 -15.41 8.22
C LYS A 34 -20.65 -14.12 8.08
N ASN A 35 -20.05 -12.96 8.30
CA ASN A 35 -20.70 -11.66 8.10
C ASN A 35 -20.76 -11.27 6.61
N ARG A 36 -20.24 -12.12 5.71
CA ARG A 36 -20.07 -11.86 4.29
C ARG A 36 -19.12 -10.70 4.01
N ASP A 37 -18.14 -10.49 4.88
CA ASP A 37 -17.05 -9.57 4.65
C ASP A 37 -15.92 -10.29 3.93
N LEU A 38 -15.46 -9.70 2.82
CA LEU A 38 -14.32 -10.17 2.06
C LEU A 38 -13.05 -9.51 2.60
N PHE A 39 -12.10 -10.31 3.05
CA PHE A 39 -10.77 -9.86 3.44
C PHE A 39 -9.69 -10.42 2.54
N ILE A 40 -8.63 -9.65 2.36
CA ILE A 40 -7.40 -10.08 1.70
C ILE A 40 -6.22 -10.03 2.65
N THR A 41 -5.31 -10.98 2.49
CA THR A 41 -4.06 -11.00 3.26
C THR A 41 -2.93 -11.68 2.49
N ALA A 42 -1.71 -11.19 2.65
CA ALA A 42 -0.53 -11.84 2.09
C ALA A 42 -0.22 -13.16 2.81
N VAL A 43 0.14 -14.19 2.04
CA VAL A 43 0.42 -15.57 2.49
C VAL A 43 1.82 -15.70 3.07
N GLN A 44 2.86 -15.20 2.38
CA GLN A 44 4.20 -15.14 2.94
C GLN A 44 4.41 -13.83 3.70
N ARG A 45 5.02 -13.94 4.89
CA ARG A 45 5.35 -12.79 5.73
C ARG A 45 6.74 -12.95 6.32
N PHE A 46 7.50 -11.86 6.31
CA PHE A 46 8.71 -11.71 7.09
C PHE A 46 8.39 -10.78 8.27
N GLY A 47 8.43 -11.30 9.50
CA GLY A 47 8.58 -10.52 10.73
C GLY A 47 7.39 -9.66 11.22
N SER A 48 6.32 -9.44 10.44
CA SER A 48 5.22 -8.56 10.85
C SER A 48 3.85 -9.24 10.97
N ALA A 49 2.98 -8.63 11.79
CA ALA A 49 1.63 -9.09 12.07
C ALA A 49 0.77 -9.19 10.78
N PRO A 50 -0.25 -10.06 10.75
CA PRO A 50 -1.19 -10.15 9.64
C PRO A 50 -1.83 -8.78 9.34
N ARG A 51 -1.38 -8.10 8.28
CA ARG A 51 -2.19 -7.01 7.72
C ARG A 51 -3.31 -7.66 6.91
N ARG A 52 -4.49 -7.72 7.53
CA ARG A 52 -5.73 -8.05 6.85
C ARG A 52 -6.39 -6.76 6.44
N ALA A 53 -6.72 -6.66 5.17
CA ALA A 53 -7.49 -5.55 4.65
C ALA A 53 -8.88 -6.05 4.25
N LYS A 54 -9.91 -5.30 4.61
CA LYS A 54 -11.27 -5.57 4.18
C LYS A 54 -11.45 -4.98 2.77
N LEU A 55 -11.82 -5.82 1.81
CA LEU A 55 -12.05 -5.44 0.42
C LEU A 55 -13.50 -5.06 0.14
N GLY A 56 -14.45 -5.71 0.82
CA GLY A 56 -15.87 -5.50 0.56
C GLY A 56 -16.75 -6.10 1.65
N THR A 57 -18.03 -5.72 1.61
CA THR A 57 -19.10 -6.23 2.48
C THR A 57 -20.15 -6.94 1.64
N MET A 58 -20.98 -7.79 2.24
CA MET A 58 -22.06 -8.50 1.54
C MET A 58 -21.59 -9.30 0.32
N VAL A 59 -20.38 -9.88 0.40
CA VAL A 59 -19.81 -10.71 -0.65
C VAL A 59 -20.32 -12.13 -0.51
N THR A 60 -20.86 -12.67 -1.61
CA THR A 60 -21.54 -13.98 -1.60
C THR A 60 -20.75 -15.10 -2.27
N SER A 61 -19.87 -14.77 -3.21
CA SER A 61 -19.02 -15.72 -3.93
C SER A 61 -17.84 -14.97 -4.52
N MET A 62 -16.68 -15.61 -4.59
CA MET A 62 -15.45 -15.05 -5.15
C MET A 62 -14.71 -16.03 -6.06
N SER A 63 -13.93 -15.51 -7.01
CA SER A 63 -12.99 -16.31 -7.80
C SER A 63 -11.81 -15.45 -8.25
N TRP A 64 -10.60 -15.95 -8.00
CA TRP A 64 -9.40 -15.41 -8.61
C TRP A 64 -9.35 -15.71 -10.10
N ASN A 65 -8.71 -14.83 -10.85
CA ASN A 65 -8.36 -15.07 -12.24
C ASN A 65 -7.23 -16.10 -12.36
N ASP A 66 -7.18 -16.81 -13.47
CA ASP A 66 -6.18 -17.84 -13.77
C ASP A 66 -4.80 -17.27 -14.12
N SER A 67 -4.77 -16.14 -14.82
CA SER A 67 -3.61 -15.62 -15.53
C SER A 67 -3.17 -14.24 -15.05
N SER A 68 -3.88 -13.67 -14.08
CA SER A 68 -3.59 -12.37 -13.49
C SER A 68 -4.02 -12.32 -12.02
N ASN A 69 -3.58 -11.29 -11.29
CA ASN A 69 -4.00 -11.07 -9.90
C ASN A 69 -5.34 -10.34 -9.79
N MET A 70 -6.29 -10.59 -10.69
CA MET A 70 -7.64 -10.02 -10.61
C MET A 70 -8.55 -10.93 -9.76
N LEU A 71 -9.48 -10.31 -9.02
CA LEU A 71 -10.46 -11.01 -8.20
C LEU A 71 -11.86 -10.61 -8.64
N ALA A 72 -12.69 -11.59 -9.00
CA ALA A 72 -14.11 -11.38 -9.25
C ALA A 72 -14.91 -11.78 -8.01
N ALA A 73 -15.93 -11.01 -7.63
CA ALA A 73 -16.87 -11.39 -6.59
C ALA A 73 -18.27 -10.82 -6.86
N PHE A 74 -19.27 -11.43 -6.21
CA PHE A 74 -20.62 -10.86 -6.14
C PHE A 74 -20.78 -10.08 -4.84
N GLN A 75 -20.86 -8.76 -4.95
CA GLN A 75 -20.97 -7.83 -3.83
C GLN A 75 -22.32 -7.12 -3.87
N ASP A 76 -23.12 -7.27 -2.81
CA ASP A 76 -24.45 -6.64 -2.67
C ASP A 76 -25.35 -6.88 -3.91
N GLY A 77 -25.30 -8.10 -4.41
CA GLY A 77 -26.02 -8.49 -5.61
C GLY A 77 -25.37 -8.07 -6.92
N VAL A 78 -24.38 -7.18 -6.97
CA VAL A 78 -23.70 -6.71 -8.20
C VAL A 78 -22.46 -7.55 -8.52
N PHE A 79 -22.16 -7.75 -9.81
CA PHE A 79 -20.92 -8.40 -10.23
C PHE A 79 -19.77 -7.39 -10.23
N THR A 80 -18.77 -7.61 -9.37
CA THR A 80 -17.65 -6.69 -9.17
C THR A 80 -16.34 -7.41 -9.44
N VAL A 81 -15.47 -6.79 -10.22
CA VAL A 81 -14.09 -7.27 -10.45
C VAL A 81 -13.12 -6.23 -9.91
N TRP A 82 -12.32 -6.64 -8.93
CA TRP A 82 -11.13 -5.91 -8.52
C TRP A 82 -10.03 -6.22 -9.52
N CYS A 83 -9.71 -5.23 -10.37
CA CYS A 83 -8.62 -5.37 -11.33
C CYS A 83 -7.25 -5.44 -10.65
N TYR A 84 -7.09 -4.82 -9.47
CA TYR A 84 -5.89 -4.95 -8.65
C TYR A 84 -6.25 -4.96 -7.15
N PRO A 85 -6.66 -6.10 -6.58
CA PRO A 85 -7.12 -6.19 -5.18
C PRO A 85 -6.00 -5.88 -4.17
N GLU A 86 -4.73 -5.99 -4.58
CA GLU A 86 -3.58 -5.56 -3.78
C GLU A 86 -3.56 -4.04 -3.53
N ALA A 87 -4.29 -3.24 -4.33
CA ALA A 87 -4.43 -1.81 -4.13
C ALA A 87 -4.86 -1.47 -2.70
N VAL A 88 -5.70 -2.27 -2.05
CA VAL A 88 -6.13 -2.01 -0.65
C VAL A 88 -5.00 -2.00 0.37
N LEU A 89 -3.87 -2.64 0.06
CA LEU A 89 -2.69 -2.65 0.92
C LEU A 89 -1.79 -1.44 0.67
N VAL A 90 -1.87 -0.87 -0.53
CA VAL A 90 -1.04 0.24 -1.02
C VAL A 90 -1.76 1.57 -0.83
N ASP A 91 -2.94 1.73 -1.42
CA ASP A 91 -3.75 2.94 -1.47
C ASP A 91 -5.23 2.55 -1.36
N GLN A 92 -5.78 2.71 -0.16
CA GLN A 92 -7.18 2.37 0.13
C GLN A 92 -8.16 3.29 -0.59
N ASP A 93 -7.80 4.55 -0.77
CA ASP A 93 -8.69 5.56 -1.35
C ASP A 93 -8.88 5.30 -2.85
N SER A 94 -7.81 4.87 -3.54
CA SER A 94 -7.88 4.49 -4.95
C SER A 94 -8.51 3.11 -5.21
N LEU A 95 -8.87 2.32 -4.17
CA LEU A 95 -9.45 0.99 -4.37
C LEU A 95 -10.74 1.05 -5.19
N ASN A 96 -11.64 1.99 -4.87
CA ASN A 96 -12.94 2.12 -5.54
C ASN A 96 -12.78 2.46 -7.04
N GLU A 97 -11.70 3.16 -7.38
CA GLU A 97 -11.37 3.52 -8.76
C GLU A 97 -10.79 2.34 -9.54
N THR A 98 -10.41 1.23 -8.90
CA THR A 98 -9.87 0.02 -9.58
C THR A 98 -10.93 -1.07 -9.84
N LEU A 99 -12.21 -0.74 -9.62
CA LEU A 99 -13.33 -1.66 -9.72
C LEU A 99 -13.98 -1.61 -11.11
N ILE A 100 -14.27 -2.79 -11.66
CA ILE A 100 -15.21 -2.94 -12.76
C ILE A 100 -16.48 -3.56 -12.22
N THR A 101 -17.55 -2.76 -12.19
CA THR A 101 -18.89 -3.24 -11.81
C THR A 101 -19.72 -3.51 -13.06
N LYS A 102 -20.46 -4.61 -13.06
CA LYS A 102 -21.48 -4.90 -14.06
C LYS A 102 -22.80 -5.23 -13.38
N ASP A 103 -23.88 -4.82 -14.03
CA ASP A 103 -25.21 -5.19 -13.59
C ASP A 103 -25.36 -6.72 -13.58
N SER A 104 -26.03 -7.21 -12.56
CA SER A 104 -26.20 -8.62 -12.24
C SER A 104 -27.58 -9.16 -12.58
N SER A 105 -28.45 -8.30 -13.11
CA SER A 105 -29.81 -8.65 -13.56
C SER A 105 -29.85 -9.94 -14.40
N ASP A 106 -28.82 -10.18 -15.21
CA ASP A 106 -28.71 -11.35 -16.10
C ASP A 106 -28.43 -12.68 -15.37
N PHE A 107 -27.94 -12.62 -14.12
CA PHE A 107 -27.43 -13.81 -13.40
C PHE A 107 -28.47 -14.46 -12.49
N GLY A 108 -29.61 -13.80 -12.26
CA GLY A 108 -30.69 -14.33 -11.44
C GLY A 108 -30.37 -14.33 -9.93
N LYS A 109 -31.11 -15.13 -9.16
CA LYS A 109 -30.97 -15.17 -7.69
C LYS A 109 -29.75 -16.02 -7.28
N ASN A 110 -28.93 -15.50 -6.37
CA ASN A 110 -27.77 -16.17 -5.76
C ASN A 110 -26.80 -16.83 -6.77
N PRO A 111 -26.23 -16.07 -7.72
CA PRO A 111 -25.24 -16.61 -8.63
C PRO A 111 -23.94 -16.96 -7.88
N HIS A 112 -23.31 -18.06 -8.27
CA HIS A 112 -21.98 -18.46 -7.77
C HIS A 112 -20.95 -18.37 -8.89
N ILE A 113 -19.79 -17.77 -8.64
CA ILE A 113 -18.72 -17.71 -9.64
C ILE A 113 -18.07 -19.09 -9.72
N ALA A 114 -18.08 -19.71 -10.90
CA ALA A 114 -17.52 -21.04 -11.10
C ALA A 114 -16.05 -20.96 -11.54
N SER A 115 -15.72 -20.01 -12.43
CA SER A 115 -14.35 -19.81 -12.91
C SER A 115 -14.17 -18.42 -13.49
N PHE A 116 -12.95 -17.89 -13.39
CA PHE A 116 -12.55 -16.66 -14.07
C PHE A 116 -11.30 -16.94 -14.91
N LEU A 117 -11.51 -17.11 -16.22
CA LEU A 117 -10.47 -17.51 -17.18
C LEU A 117 -10.23 -16.40 -18.18
N GLY A 118 -9.02 -15.83 -18.19
CA GLY A 118 -8.67 -14.69 -19.03
C GLY A 118 -9.62 -13.51 -18.80
N ASN A 119 -10.45 -13.19 -19.80
CA ASN A 119 -11.45 -12.13 -19.71
C ASN A 119 -12.90 -12.66 -19.59
N VAL A 120 -13.10 -13.96 -19.38
CA VAL A 120 -14.43 -14.57 -19.28
C VAL A 120 -14.67 -15.10 -17.87
N CYS A 121 -15.75 -14.64 -17.25
CA CYS A 121 -16.22 -15.11 -15.97
C CYS A 121 -17.42 -16.03 -16.20
N SER A 122 -17.30 -17.29 -15.80
CA SER A 122 -18.38 -18.27 -15.84
C SER A 122 -19.03 -18.32 -14.47
N MET A 123 -20.35 -18.19 -14.43
CA MET A 123 -21.14 -18.27 -13.20
C MET A 123 -22.23 -19.33 -13.33
N ARG A 124 -22.58 -19.91 -12.18
CA ARG A 124 -23.66 -20.87 -12.04
C ARG A 124 -24.85 -20.19 -11.39
N ARG A 125 -26.00 -20.23 -12.06
CA ARG A 125 -27.28 -19.70 -11.55
C ARG A 125 -27.90 -20.68 -10.57
N ALA A 126 -28.92 -20.25 -9.81
CA ALA A 126 -29.63 -21.11 -8.85
C ALA A 126 -30.32 -22.33 -9.48
N ASP A 127 -30.68 -22.25 -10.78
CA ASP A 127 -31.22 -23.38 -11.55
C ASP A 127 -30.15 -24.37 -12.03
N GLY A 128 -28.87 -24.11 -11.70
CA GLY A 128 -27.72 -24.93 -12.09
C GLY A 128 -27.14 -24.61 -13.47
N SER A 129 -27.81 -23.76 -14.27
CA SER A 129 -27.33 -23.34 -15.58
C SER A 129 -26.07 -22.48 -15.49
N LEU A 130 -25.22 -22.58 -16.52
CA LEU A 130 -24.00 -21.78 -16.64
C LEU A 130 -24.27 -20.57 -17.54
N CYS A 131 -23.97 -19.39 -17.01
CA CYS A 131 -23.95 -18.13 -17.76
C CYS A 131 -22.52 -17.58 -17.74
N SER A 132 -22.11 -16.88 -18.79
CA SER A 132 -20.81 -16.23 -18.84
C SER A 132 -20.94 -14.73 -19.08
N THR A 133 -20.03 -13.96 -18.49
CA THR A 133 -19.87 -12.54 -18.78
C THR A 133 -18.42 -12.25 -19.16
N VAL A 134 -18.23 -11.33 -20.10
CA VAL A 134 -16.91 -10.99 -20.62
C VAL A 134 -16.50 -9.62 -20.10
N ILE A 135 -15.37 -9.53 -19.39
CA ILE A 135 -14.80 -8.25 -18.98
C ILE A 135 -13.86 -7.68 -20.04
N SER A 136 -13.50 -6.41 -19.88
CA SER A 136 -12.48 -5.77 -20.71
C SER A 136 -11.16 -6.56 -20.65
N PRO A 137 -10.47 -6.80 -21.77
CA PRO A 137 -9.19 -7.50 -21.78
C PRO A 137 -8.01 -6.62 -21.34
N TYR A 138 -8.19 -5.29 -21.26
CA TYR A 138 -7.10 -4.35 -21.01
C TYR A 138 -6.45 -4.46 -19.62
N PRO A 139 -7.19 -4.70 -18.51
CA PRO A 139 -6.56 -4.92 -17.20
C PRO A 139 -5.61 -6.12 -17.21
N MET A 140 -5.97 -7.21 -17.89
CA MET A 140 -5.09 -8.38 -18.03
C MET A 140 -3.82 -8.04 -18.83
N MET A 141 -3.94 -7.28 -19.92
CA MET A 141 -2.77 -6.79 -20.66
C MET A 141 -1.89 -5.88 -19.80
N LEU A 142 -2.49 -5.05 -18.95
CA LEU A 142 -1.78 -4.17 -18.03
C LEU A 142 -0.94 -4.97 -17.02
N HIS A 143 -1.53 -5.99 -16.39
CA HIS A 143 -0.81 -6.92 -15.50
C HIS A 143 0.40 -7.55 -16.19
N LYS A 144 0.27 -7.93 -17.47
CA LYS A 144 1.38 -8.47 -18.25
C LYS A 144 2.49 -7.45 -18.46
N TYR A 145 2.17 -6.22 -18.87
CA TYR A 145 3.17 -5.17 -19.07
C TYR A 145 3.89 -4.79 -17.76
N THR A 146 3.16 -4.72 -16.65
CA THR A 146 3.72 -4.47 -15.32
C THR A 146 4.66 -5.59 -14.89
N THR A 147 4.30 -6.85 -15.15
CA THR A 147 5.15 -8.02 -14.82
C THR A 147 6.43 -8.05 -15.67
N GLU A 148 6.35 -7.61 -16.92
CA GLU A 148 7.50 -7.47 -17.83
C GLU A 148 8.29 -6.16 -17.64
N SER A 149 7.92 -5.32 -16.65
CA SER A 149 8.49 -3.98 -16.42
C SER A 149 8.44 -3.04 -17.64
N LYS A 150 7.46 -3.22 -18.53
CA LYS A 150 7.24 -2.39 -19.73
C LYS A 150 6.30 -1.21 -19.42
N TRP A 151 6.72 -0.36 -18.49
CA TRP A 151 5.94 0.80 -18.05
C TRP A 151 5.56 1.79 -19.16
N PRO A 152 6.43 2.10 -20.14
CA PRO A 152 6.06 3.02 -21.23
C PRO A 152 4.91 2.48 -22.09
N ASP A 153 4.86 1.17 -22.32
CA ASP A 153 3.80 0.54 -23.11
C ASP A 153 2.50 0.45 -22.31
N ALA A 154 2.58 0.23 -20.99
CA ALA A 154 1.43 0.33 -20.09
C ALA A 154 0.80 1.73 -20.10
N VAL A 155 1.61 2.79 -20.09
CA VAL A 155 1.13 4.18 -20.21
C VAL A 155 0.47 4.43 -21.56
N ARG A 156 1.04 3.92 -22.67
CA ARG A 156 0.45 4.03 -24.01
C ARG A 156 -0.90 3.33 -24.07
N LEU A 157 -1.04 2.15 -23.47
CA LEU A 157 -2.31 1.44 -23.38
C LEU A 157 -3.35 2.29 -22.64
N CYS A 158 -2.99 2.86 -21.48
CA CYS A 158 -3.93 3.69 -20.71
C CYS A 158 -4.34 4.97 -21.46
N ARG A 159 -3.41 5.61 -22.18
CA ARG A 159 -3.71 6.76 -23.06
C ARG A 159 -4.62 6.40 -24.24
N PHE A 160 -4.49 5.19 -24.77
CA PHE A 160 -5.31 4.71 -25.88
C PHE A 160 -6.75 4.40 -25.42
N VAL A 161 -6.90 3.66 -24.32
CA VAL A 161 -8.21 3.24 -23.79
C VAL A 161 -8.98 4.40 -23.15
N LYS A 162 -8.27 5.35 -22.52
CA LYS A 162 -8.85 6.52 -21.83
C LYS A 162 -9.87 6.15 -20.75
N ASP A 163 -9.62 5.05 -20.04
CA ASP A 163 -10.45 4.58 -18.94
C ASP A 163 -9.77 4.89 -17.60
N LYS A 164 -10.50 5.57 -16.71
CA LYS A 164 -10.06 5.95 -15.36
C LYS A 164 -9.68 4.73 -14.54
N THR A 165 -10.41 3.63 -14.70
CA THR A 165 -10.18 2.37 -13.97
C THR A 165 -8.80 1.78 -14.27
N LEU A 166 -8.42 1.84 -15.55
CA LEU A 166 -7.14 1.34 -16.01
C LEU A 166 -5.99 2.22 -15.54
N TRP A 167 -6.18 3.55 -15.54
CA TRP A 167 -5.22 4.49 -14.95
C TRP A 167 -5.03 4.25 -13.46
N ALA A 168 -6.10 4.03 -12.69
CA ALA A 168 -6.03 3.71 -11.27
C ALA A 168 -5.27 2.40 -10.99
N CYS A 169 -5.49 1.38 -11.81
CA CYS A 169 -4.71 0.14 -11.75
C CYS A 169 -3.22 0.39 -12.05
N LEU A 170 -2.92 1.20 -13.07
CA LEU A 170 -1.52 1.53 -13.40
C LEU A 170 -0.85 2.35 -12.29
N ALA A 171 -1.56 3.31 -11.70
CA ALA A 171 -1.03 4.15 -10.62
C ALA A 171 -0.64 3.31 -9.40
N THR A 172 -1.54 2.42 -8.96
CA THR A 172 -1.31 1.53 -7.81
C THR A 172 -0.22 0.50 -8.09
N MET A 173 -0.18 -0.08 -9.30
CA MET A 173 0.89 -1.00 -9.72
C MET A 173 2.25 -0.30 -9.80
N ALA A 174 2.32 0.91 -10.34
CA ALA A 174 3.55 1.69 -10.44
C ALA A 174 4.05 2.14 -9.06
N ALA A 175 3.14 2.51 -8.15
CA ALA A 175 3.47 2.84 -6.77
C ALA A 175 4.09 1.63 -6.05
N TYR A 176 3.50 0.44 -6.19
CA TYR A 176 4.04 -0.80 -5.65
C TYR A 176 5.38 -1.19 -6.29
N GLY A 177 5.49 -1.03 -7.61
CA GLY A 177 6.71 -1.25 -8.39
C GLY A 177 7.83 -0.24 -8.14
N LYS A 178 7.57 0.82 -7.34
CA LYS A 178 8.51 1.92 -7.03
C LYS A 178 8.93 2.73 -8.27
N GLU A 179 8.09 2.78 -9.29
CA GLU A 179 8.31 3.53 -10.53
C GLU A 179 7.65 4.90 -10.49
N LEU A 180 8.42 5.89 -10.02
CA LEU A 180 7.91 7.23 -9.72
C LEU A 180 7.38 7.98 -10.95
N ASN A 181 8.03 7.82 -12.11
CA ASN A 181 7.64 8.53 -13.33
C ASN A 181 6.28 8.05 -13.86
N THR A 182 6.05 6.74 -13.87
CA THR A 182 4.77 6.18 -14.30
C THR A 182 3.68 6.43 -13.27
N ALA A 183 4.00 6.36 -11.98
CA ALA A 183 3.06 6.70 -10.91
C ALA A 183 2.61 8.16 -11.01
N GLU A 184 3.52 9.11 -11.21
CA GLU A 184 3.18 10.54 -11.37
C GLU A 184 2.20 10.75 -12.54
N ILE A 185 2.52 10.20 -13.72
CA ILE A 185 1.66 10.33 -14.92
C ILE A 185 0.28 9.71 -14.65
N ALA A 186 0.23 8.56 -13.97
CA ALA A 186 -1.01 7.86 -13.72
C ALA A 186 -1.88 8.54 -12.66
N TYR A 187 -1.33 9.01 -11.54
CA TYR A 187 -2.08 9.78 -10.54
C TYR A 187 -2.53 11.14 -11.10
N ALA A 188 -1.71 11.79 -11.93
CA ALA A 188 -2.12 13.00 -12.63
C ALA A 188 -3.30 12.75 -13.59
N ALA A 189 -3.40 11.56 -14.19
CA ALA A 189 -4.50 11.18 -15.07
C ALA A 189 -5.81 10.83 -14.32
N ILE A 190 -5.75 10.62 -13.00
CA ILE A 190 -6.90 10.31 -12.13
C ILE A 190 -7.34 11.57 -11.34
N ASP A 191 -6.65 12.70 -11.55
CA ASP A 191 -6.86 13.97 -10.83
C ASP A 191 -6.55 13.91 -9.32
N GLU A 192 -5.64 13.02 -8.91
CA GLU A 192 -5.19 12.84 -7.53
C GLU A 192 -3.97 13.74 -7.23
N ALA A 193 -4.20 15.04 -7.16
CA ALA A 193 -3.14 16.05 -7.04
C ALA A 193 -2.27 15.87 -5.77
N ASP A 194 -2.87 15.48 -4.65
CA ASP A 194 -2.15 15.29 -3.37
C ASP A 194 -1.11 14.17 -3.48
N LYS A 195 -1.45 13.08 -4.18
CA LYS A 195 -0.55 11.94 -4.42
C LYS A 195 0.58 12.31 -5.38
N VAL A 196 0.28 13.14 -6.39
CA VAL A 196 1.30 13.69 -7.30
C VAL A 196 2.30 14.57 -6.55
N GLN A 197 1.81 15.46 -5.67
CA GLN A 197 2.68 16.30 -4.83
C GLN A 197 3.58 15.45 -3.94
N TYR A 198 3.04 14.39 -3.32
CA TYR A 198 3.85 13.46 -2.53
C TYR A 198 4.92 12.79 -3.38
N ILE A 199 4.58 12.28 -4.57
CA ILE A 199 5.57 11.65 -5.48
C ILE A 199 6.66 12.64 -5.90
N ASN A 200 6.32 13.89 -6.15
CA ASN A 200 7.29 14.93 -6.47
C ASN A 200 8.24 15.19 -5.29
N HIS A 201 7.72 15.26 -4.07
CA HIS A 201 8.55 15.32 -2.88
C HIS A 201 9.46 14.08 -2.75
N VAL A 202 8.98 12.89 -3.10
CA VAL A 202 9.82 11.68 -3.15
C VAL A 202 10.92 11.81 -4.20
N LYS A 203 10.65 12.38 -5.38
CA LYS A 203 11.67 12.58 -6.42
C LYS A 203 12.80 13.53 -6.02
N GLU A 204 12.50 14.51 -5.17
CA GLU A 204 13.50 15.44 -4.60
C GLU A 204 14.49 14.75 -3.65
N ILE A 205 14.11 13.59 -3.08
CA ILE A 205 14.99 12.84 -2.19
C ILE A 205 16.21 12.32 -2.98
N PRO A 206 17.44 12.69 -2.59
CA PRO A 206 18.63 12.38 -3.36
C PRO A 206 19.03 10.90 -3.27
N THR A 207 18.75 10.23 -2.15
CA THR A 207 19.13 8.83 -1.92
C THR A 207 18.11 7.86 -2.52
N LYS A 208 18.57 6.72 -3.06
CA LYS A 208 17.67 5.68 -3.55
C LYS A 208 16.93 4.99 -2.39
N GLU A 209 17.65 4.80 -1.29
CA GLU A 209 17.15 4.18 -0.07
C GLU A 209 16.09 5.06 0.61
N GLY A 210 16.31 6.39 0.66
CA GLY A 210 15.32 7.34 1.15
C GLY A 210 14.05 7.37 0.28
N ARG A 211 14.19 7.30 -1.04
CA ARG A 211 13.06 7.17 -1.98
C ARG A 211 12.27 5.88 -1.76
N ASN A 212 12.97 4.76 -1.64
CA ASN A 212 12.35 3.46 -1.38
C ASN A 212 11.61 3.43 -0.04
N ALA A 213 12.16 4.07 0.99
CA ALA A 213 11.51 4.17 2.29
C ALA A 213 10.26 5.08 2.23
N ALA A 214 10.33 6.22 1.53
CA ALA A 214 9.18 7.09 1.34
C ALA A 214 8.05 6.40 0.53
N MET A 215 8.38 5.64 -0.51
CA MET A 215 7.38 4.82 -1.21
C MET A 215 6.82 3.69 -0.35
N ALA A 216 7.63 3.07 0.51
CA ALA A 216 7.11 2.09 1.46
C ALA A 216 6.14 2.75 2.47
N LEU A 217 6.41 3.99 2.89
CA LEU A 217 5.48 4.78 3.70
C LEU A 217 4.18 5.09 2.97
N PHE A 218 4.27 5.46 1.68
CA PHE A 218 3.10 5.65 0.84
C PHE A 218 2.22 4.38 0.82
N CYS A 219 2.84 3.21 0.68
CA CYS A 219 2.15 1.91 0.76
C CYS A 219 1.75 1.48 2.20
N GLN A 220 1.84 2.38 3.18
CA GLN A 220 1.58 2.12 4.61
C GLN A 220 2.40 0.96 5.21
N GLN A 221 3.60 0.71 4.68
CA GLN A 221 4.56 -0.31 5.15
C GLN A 221 5.61 0.34 6.08
N ILE A 222 5.16 0.84 7.23
CA ILE A 222 6.00 1.61 8.17
C ILE A 222 7.23 0.82 8.64
N GLN A 223 7.07 -0.48 8.91
CA GLN A 223 8.18 -1.31 9.39
C GLN A 223 9.21 -1.59 8.30
N GLU A 224 8.77 -1.80 7.05
CA GLU A 224 9.69 -1.97 5.93
C GLU A 224 10.47 -0.68 5.67
N ALA A 225 9.79 0.47 5.72
CA ALA A 225 10.42 1.78 5.63
C ALA A 225 11.48 1.98 6.72
N GLU A 226 11.18 1.63 7.99
CA GLU A 226 12.14 1.68 9.09
C GLU A 226 13.37 0.79 8.80
N VAL A 227 13.16 -0.46 8.38
CA VAL A 227 14.26 -1.39 8.09
C VAL A 227 15.14 -0.88 6.96
N ILE A 228 14.56 -0.36 5.87
CA ILE A 228 15.30 0.23 4.75
C ILE A 228 16.18 1.38 5.23
N LEU A 229 15.61 2.31 6.01
CA LEU A 229 16.34 3.48 6.52
C LEU A 229 17.46 3.08 7.49
N LEU A 230 17.21 2.12 8.38
CA LEU A 230 18.20 1.64 9.34
C LEU A 230 19.34 0.88 8.64
N GLN A 231 19.05 0.04 7.65
CA GLN A 231 20.06 -0.65 6.85
C GLN A 231 20.92 0.33 6.05
N ALA A 232 20.32 1.41 5.54
CA ALA A 232 21.03 2.48 4.87
C ALA A 232 21.80 3.41 5.84
N GLY A 233 21.65 3.24 7.16
CA GLY A 233 22.24 4.14 8.15
C GLY A 233 21.68 5.56 8.10
N LEU A 234 20.45 5.75 7.59
CA LEU A 234 19.71 7.02 7.56
C LEU A 234 18.85 7.14 8.83
N ILE A 235 19.52 7.18 9.99
CA ILE A 235 18.87 7.12 11.30
C ILE A 235 17.99 8.36 11.54
N PHE A 236 18.45 9.55 11.14
CA PHE A 236 17.68 10.78 11.29
C PHE A 236 16.34 10.71 10.53
N ARG A 237 16.33 10.22 9.28
CA ARG A 237 15.09 10.00 8.53
C ARG A 237 14.15 9.00 9.19
N ALA A 238 14.69 7.93 9.78
CA ALA A 238 13.86 6.97 10.50
C ALA A 238 13.20 7.61 11.73
N ILE A 239 13.92 8.48 12.45
CA ILE A 239 13.38 9.24 13.58
C ILE A 239 12.32 10.24 13.10
N GLN A 240 12.62 11.03 12.06
CA GLN A 240 11.70 12.02 11.50
C GLN A 240 10.40 11.35 11.01
N MET A 241 10.51 10.24 10.29
CA MET A 241 9.36 9.43 9.87
C MET A 241 8.46 9.05 11.04
N HIS A 242 9.02 8.58 12.16
CA HIS A 242 8.22 8.23 13.35
C HIS A 242 7.65 9.46 14.06
N ILE A 243 8.32 10.62 14.01
CA ILE A 243 7.77 11.89 14.49
C ILE A 243 6.56 12.30 13.66
N ASP A 244 6.67 12.26 12.33
CA ASP A 244 5.60 12.64 11.39
C ASP A 244 4.38 11.71 11.50
N LEU A 245 4.61 10.43 11.84
CA LEU A 245 3.57 9.44 12.14
C LEU A 245 3.03 9.52 13.57
N PHE A 246 3.49 10.45 14.41
CA PHE A 246 3.16 10.57 15.83
C PHE A 246 3.50 9.33 16.68
N ASN A 247 4.40 8.47 16.21
CA ASN A 247 4.91 7.30 16.92
C ASN A 247 6.05 7.69 17.87
N TRP A 248 5.75 8.55 18.84
CA TRP A 248 6.72 9.18 19.72
C TRP A 248 7.60 8.18 20.49
N ASP A 249 7.01 7.11 21.04
CA ASP A 249 7.76 6.12 21.82
C ASP A 249 8.83 5.43 20.96
N ARG A 250 8.48 5.07 19.71
CA ARG A 250 9.43 4.44 18.78
C ARG A 250 10.52 5.41 18.33
N ALA A 251 10.15 6.67 18.06
CA ALA A 251 11.11 7.72 17.73
C ALA A 251 12.15 7.91 18.86
N LEU A 252 11.70 7.95 20.12
CA LEU A 252 12.58 8.08 21.28
C LEU A 252 13.47 6.84 21.46
N GLU A 253 12.92 5.63 21.32
CA GLU A 253 13.71 4.40 21.38
C GLU A 253 14.84 4.38 20.35
N LEU A 254 14.55 4.77 19.10
CA LEU A 254 15.56 4.86 18.05
C LEU A 254 16.62 5.93 18.37
N ALA A 255 16.20 7.11 18.82
CA ALA A 255 17.08 8.20 19.22
C ALA A 255 18.04 7.80 20.36
N VAL A 256 17.52 7.15 21.40
CA VAL A 256 18.31 6.68 22.55
C VAL A 256 19.25 5.54 22.15
N LYS A 257 18.76 4.57 21.36
CA LYS A 257 19.56 3.42 20.91
C LYS A 257 20.77 3.85 20.08
N HIS A 258 20.59 4.82 19.20
CA HIS A 258 21.65 5.35 18.34
C HIS A 258 22.39 6.56 18.96
N LYS A 259 21.94 7.04 20.13
CA LYS A 259 22.49 8.20 20.84
C LYS A 259 22.50 9.48 19.97
N THR A 260 21.46 9.68 19.18
CA THR A 260 21.32 10.81 18.25
C THR A 260 19.93 11.45 18.34
N HIS A 261 19.83 12.76 18.13
CA HIS A 261 18.57 13.52 18.00
C HIS A 261 17.51 13.35 19.10
N VAL A 262 17.92 13.01 20.34
CA VAL A 262 16.99 12.92 21.49
C VAL A 262 16.35 14.28 21.79
N ASP A 263 17.14 15.35 21.68
CA ASP A 263 16.69 16.74 21.76
C ASP A 263 15.63 17.09 20.71
N THR A 264 15.83 16.62 19.47
CA THR A 264 14.86 16.81 18.38
C THR A 264 13.52 16.16 18.68
N VAL A 265 13.50 14.89 19.10
CA VAL A 265 12.25 14.17 19.42
C VAL A 265 11.48 14.87 20.55
N ILE A 266 12.18 15.30 21.61
CA ILE A 266 11.56 16.00 22.74
C ILE A 266 11.01 17.36 22.31
N ALA A 267 11.74 18.12 21.49
CA ALA A 267 11.30 19.42 21.00
C ALA A 267 10.03 19.33 20.16
N TYR A 268 9.99 18.39 19.21
CA TYR A 268 8.80 18.16 18.36
C TYR A 268 7.60 17.69 19.18
N ARG A 269 7.82 16.84 20.20
CA ARG A 269 6.76 16.38 21.09
C ARG A 269 6.20 17.51 21.96
N ASN A 270 7.07 18.36 22.52
CA ASN A 270 6.63 19.55 23.26
C ASN A 270 5.84 20.51 22.37
N LYS A 271 6.28 20.73 21.12
CA LYS A 271 5.53 21.53 20.14
C LYS A 271 4.15 20.93 19.87
N HIS A 272 4.06 19.61 19.70
CA HIS A 272 2.79 18.93 19.49
C HIS A 272 1.85 19.04 20.70
N LEU A 273 2.37 18.81 21.92
CA LEU A 273 1.57 18.90 23.14
C LEU A 273 1.09 20.32 23.45
N ASN A 274 1.92 21.32 23.18
CA ASN A 274 1.53 22.73 23.27
C ASN A 274 0.39 23.06 22.30
N SER A 275 0.47 22.58 21.05
CA SER A 275 -0.62 22.74 20.08
C SER A 275 -1.91 22.03 20.50
N CYS A 276 -1.79 20.91 21.24
CA CYS A 276 -2.94 20.18 21.78
C CYS A 276 -3.41 20.66 23.16
N GLY A 277 -2.74 21.64 23.78
CA GLY A 277 -3.04 22.14 25.12
C GLY A 277 -2.87 21.09 26.24
N LYS A 278 -2.08 20.04 26.02
CA LYS A 278 -1.85 18.95 26.99
C LYS A 278 -0.45 19.03 27.59
N LYS A 279 -0.28 18.49 28.79
CA LYS A 279 1.03 18.35 29.43
C LYS A 279 1.58 16.94 29.22
N GLU A 280 2.89 16.80 29.36
CA GLU A 280 3.57 15.51 29.23
C GLU A 280 3.16 14.52 30.32
N ASP A 281 2.48 13.44 29.93
CA ASP A 281 2.05 12.39 30.86
C ASP A 281 3.02 11.19 30.90
N ASN A 282 3.94 11.08 29.93
CA ASN A 282 4.80 9.91 29.78
C ASN A 282 6.09 10.03 30.61
N LYS A 283 6.27 9.12 31.56
CA LYS A 283 7.42 9.07 32.49
C LYS A 283 8.78 9.01 31.79
N ARG A 284 8.88 8.31 30.65
CA ARG A 284 10.15 8.23 29.90
C ARG A 284 10.55 9.60 29.35
N PHE A 285 9.59 10.33 28.78
CA PHE A 285 9.83 11.66 28.21
C PHE A 285 10.18 12.68 29.29
N LEU A 286 9.55 12.62 30.47
CA LEU A 286 9.88 13.48 31.60
C LEU A 286 11.32 13.26 32.11
N GLN A 287 11.80 12.02 32.15
CA GLN A 287 13.17 11.70 32.57
C GLN A 287 14.22 12.25 31.60
N PHE A 288 14.01 12.08 30.29
CA PHE A 288 14.93 12.60 29.28
C PHE A 288 14.83 14.11 29.09
N ALA A 289 13.66 14.71 29.33
CA ALA A 289 13.46 16.16 29.30
C ALA A 289 14.22 16.90 30.42
N GLN A 290 14.42 16.27 31.59
CA GLN A 290 15.19 16.87 32.70
C GLN A 290 16.68 17.01 32.39
N GLY A 291 17.22 16.27 31.42
CA GLY A 291 18.64 16.27 31.07
C GLY A 291 18.98 16.99 29.77
N VAL A 292 18.00 17.61 29.09
CA VAL A 292 18.19 18.17 27.74
C VAL A 292 17.66 19.61 27.66
N GLU A 293 18.56 20.56 27.39
CA GLU A 293 18.18 21.92 27.04
C GLU A 293 17.66 21.97 25.60
N ILE A 294 16.42 22.44 25.42
CA ILE A 294 15.76 22.54 24.12
C ILE A 294 16.16 23.87 23.47
N ASN A 295 17.07 23.81 22.51
CA ASN A 295 17.42 24.95 21.66
C ASN A 295 17.06 24.64 20.19
N TRP A 296 16.05 25.33 19.66
CA TRP A 296 15.55 25.15 18.29
C TRP A 296 16.58 25.49 17.21
N GLU A 297 17.47 26.44 17.44
CA GLU A 297 18.51 26.80 16.47
C GLU A 297 19.54 25.68 16.32
N ASN A 298 19.96 25.09 17.45
CA ASN A 298 20.89 23.95 17.45
C ASN A 298 20.25 22.70 16.85
N ILE A 299 18.95 22.49 17.07
CA ILE A 299 18.21 21.38 16.48
C ILE A 299 18.13 21.56 14.96
N ASN A 300 17.75 22.73 14.47
CA ASN A 300 17.69 23.00 13.03
C ASN A 300 19.06 22.87 12.36
N ALA A 301 20.12 23.39 12.99
CA ALA A 301 21.49 23.23 12.46
C ALA A 301 21.93 21.76 12.39
N LYS A 302 21.55 20.93 13.38
CA LYS A 302 21.81 19.47 13.34
C LYS A 302 21.02 18.77 12.24
N ILE A 303 19.76 19.18 12.02
CA ILE A 303 18.91 18.65 10.95
C ILE A 303 19.52 19.00 9.58
N ASP A 304 19.93 20.25 9.38
CA ASP A 304 20.56 20.71 8.14
C ASP A 304 21.88 19.98 7.88
N MET A 305 22.68 19.72 8.93
CA MET A 305 23.92 18.96 8.81
C MET A 305 23.65 17.50 8.37
N GLU A 306 22.60 16.85 8.90
CA GLU A 306 22.22 15.50 8.48
C GLU A 306 21.66 15.48 7.05
N MET A 307 20.89 16.49 6.64
CA MET A 307 20.42 16.64 5.26
C MET A 307 21.58 16.86 4.28
N GLN A 308 22.59 17.66 4.64
CA GLN A 308 23.80 17.85 3.84
C GLN A 308 24.67 16.58 3.77
N LYS A 309 24.78 15.83 4.88
CA LYS A 309 25.44 14.52 4.89
C LYS A 309 24.72 13.53 3.99
N GLU A 310 23.40 13.54 3.98
CA GLU A 310 22.61 12.72 3.07
C GLU A 310 22.85 13.10 1.60
N ALA A 311 22.81 14.41 1.29
CA ALA A 311 23.03 14.92 -0.06
C ALA A 311 24.45 14.71 -0.59
N SER A 312 25.45 14.60 0.29
CA SER A 312 26.86 14.37 -0.08
C SER A 312 27.24 12.88 -0.18
N ARG A 313 26.31 11.94 0.04
CA ARG A 313 26.59 10.51 -0.09
C ARG A 313 26.89 10.12 -1.55
N PRO A 314 27.83 9.18 -1.78
CA PRO A 314 28.09 8.66 -3.12
C PRO A 314 26.83 7.96 -3.67
N GLY A 315 26.29 8.47 -4.78
CA GLY A 315 25.04 7.99 -5.39
C GLY A 315 23.80 8.84 -5.09
N ALA A 316 23.93 9.91 -4.29
CA ALA A 316 22.93 10.94 -4.10
C ALA A 316 22.71 11.73 -5.41
N LYS A 317 21.73 11.31 -6.20
CA LYS A 317 21.28 12.01 -7.40
C LYS A 317 19.76 12.10 -7.35
N PRO A 318 19.17 13.29 -7.60
CA PRO A 318 17.73 13.44 -7.77
C PRO A 318 17.20 12.41 -8.77
N TYR A 319 15.96 11.97 -8.58
CA TYR A 319 15.34 11.02 -9.52
C TYR A 319 15.32 11.64 -10.92
N LEU A 320 16.02 11.01 -11.88
CA LEU A 320 16.06 11.47 -13.25
C LEU A 320 14.65 11.35 -13.84
N THR A 321 14.11 12.47 -14.31
CA THR A 321 12.90 12.55 -15.11
C THR A 321 13.03 11.75 -16.39
#